data_AF-A0A951KEZ9-F1
#
_entry.id   AF-A0A951KEZ9-F1
#
_cell.length_a   1.000
_cell.length_b   1.000
_cell.length_c   1.000
_cell.angle_alpha   90.00
_cell.angle_beta   90.00
_cell.angle_gamma   90.00
#
_symmetry.space_group_name_H-M   'P 1'
#
loop_
_entity.id
_entity.type
_entity.pdbx_description
1 polymer ?
#
loop_
_entity_poly.entity_id
_entity_poly.type
_entity_poly.pdbx_seq_one_letter_code
_entity_poly.pdbx_strand_id
1 'polypeptide(L)'
;MLVVATGGLCLGLGRLGGEAVAAARARTAADAAALAGAAEGEDTARAVAEANGGALVDFTEEGAEVQVRARVGGSEAVARAERVGAGASAGGVVGAAGLTPDMQAALARAEAALGGPVPITSGWRSPAAQRALYANRARNPFPVARPGTSAHERGEAIDVPRSFAPRLAAVGPTVGLCQPLPRTDPVHFELCRQGRA
;
A
#
# COMPACT_ATOMS: atom_id res chain seq x y z
N MET A 1 -52.62 -6.58 25.41
CA MET A 1 -51.92 -6.49 24.11
C MET A 1 -51.03 -5.23 24.09
N LEU A 2 -49.86 -5.25 24.72
CA LEU A 2 -48.95 -4.08 24.73
C LEU A 2 -47.45 -4.48 24.71
N VAL A 3 -47.13 -5.66 24.15
CA VAL A 3 -45.74 -6.16 24.06
C VAL A 3 -45.31 -6.37 22.58
N VAL A 4 -46.24 -6.29 21.63
CA VAL A 4 -45.95 -6.58 20.20
C VAL A 4 -45.51 -5.33 19.43
N ALA A 5 -45.89 -4.12 19.87
CA ALA A 5 -45.58 -2.88 19.15
C ALA A 5 -44.13 -2.40 19.34
N THR A 6 -43.49 -2.69 20.48
CA THR A 6 -42.09 -2.30 20.75
C THR A 6 -41.08 -3.18 20.02
N GLY A 7 -41.37 -4.48 19.84
CA GLY A 7 -40.50 -5.40 19.10
C GLY A 7 -40.44 -5.11 17.59
N GLY A 8 -41.55 -4.71 16.97
CA GLY A 8 -41.61 -4.38 15.54
C GLY A 8 -40.82 -3.11 15.16
N LEU A 9 -40.81 -2.11 16.05
CA LEU A 9 -40.07 -0.86 15.83
C LEU A 9 -38.54 -1.06 15.96
N CYS A 10 -38.10 -1.91 16.91
CA CYS A 10 -36.68 -2.27 17.04
C CYS A 10 -36.16 -3.15 15.89
N LEU A 11 -37.00 -4.04 15.33
CA LEU A 11 -36.62 -4.87 14.18
C LEU A 11 -36.56 -4.06 12.87
N GLY A 12 -37.43 -3.05 12.70
CA GLY A 12 -37.41 -2.13 11.55
C GLY A 12 -36.18 -1.21 11.56
N LEU A 13 -35.82 -0.65 12.71
CA LEU A 13 -34.60 0.15 12.88
C LEU A 13 -33.33 -0.71 12.75
N GLY A 14 -33.36 -1.97 13.20
CA GLY A 14 -32.24 -2.90 13.05
C GLY A 14 -31.95 -3.30 11.60
N ARG A 15 -32.98 -3.52 10.77
CA ARG A 15 -32.81 -3.79 9.32
C ARG A 15 -32.39 -2.55 8.54
N LEU A 16 -33.02 -1.41 8.77
CA LEU A 16 -32.63 -0.14 8.13
C LEU A 16 -31.21 0.29 8.55
N GLY A 17 -30.84 0.10 9.81
CA GLY A 17 -29.49 0.33 10.30
C GLY A 17 -28.46 -0.65 9.72
N GLY A 18 -28.81 -1.93 9.60
CA GLY A 18 -27.95 -2.94 8.97
C GLY A 18 -27.68 -2.67 7.49
N GLU A 19 -28.72 -2.27 6.74
CA GLU A 19 -28.59 -1.90 5.32
C GLU A 19 -27.81 -0.59 5.13
N ALA A 20 -28.05 0.42 5.97
CA ALA A 20 -27.27 1.66 5.94
C ALA A 20 -25.79 1.44 6.29
N VAL A 21 -25.49 0.57 7.26
CA VAL A 21 -24.13 0.18 7.62
C VAL A 21 -23.47 -0.64 6.49
N ALA A 22 -24.20 -1.54 5.84
CA ALA A 22 -23.69 -2.31 4.70
C ALA A 22 -23.38 -1.39 3.51
N ALA A 23 -24.25 -0.42 3.21
CA ALA A 23 -24.03 0.57 2.17
C ALA A 23 -22.83 1.48 2.48
N ALA A 24 -22.68 1.92 3.73
CA ALA A 24 -21.53 2.71 4.17
C ALA A 24 -20.22 1.92 4.01
N ARG A 25 -20.19 0.64 4.43
CA ARG A 25 -19.03 -0.23 4.27
C ARG A 25 -18.69 -0.49 2.80
N ALA A 26 -19.70 -0.73 1.96
CA ALA A 26 -19.50 -0.90 0.51
C ALA A 26 -18.88 0.36 -0.10
N ARG A 27 -19.32 1.55 0.31
CA ARG A 27 -18.76 2.83 -0.13
C ARG A 27 -17.32 3.01 0.33
N THR A 28 -17.01 2.76 1.60
CA THR A 28 -15.62 2.80 2.10
C THR A 28 -14.71 1.82 1.34
N ALA A 29 -15.18 0.61 1.08
CA ALA A 29 -14.43 -0.38 0.31
C ALA A 29 -14.19 0.08 -1.14
N ALA A 30 -15.19 0.65 -1.79
CA ALA A 30 -15.09 1.18 -3.14
C ALA A 30 -14.12 2.38 -3.20
N ASP A 31 -14.23 3.35 -2.28
CA ASP A 31 -13.38 4.54 -2.24
C ASP A 31 -11.91 4.15 -2.02
N ALA A 32 -11.64 3.25 -1.08
CA ALA A 32 -10.29 2.74 -0.81
C ALA A 32 -9.73 1.97 -2.02
N ALA A 33 -10.54 1.12 -2.65
CA ALA A 33 -10.14 0.35 -3.81
C ALA A 33 -9.92 1.23 -5.05
N ALA A 34 -10.73 2.28 -5.26
CA ALA A 34 -10.53 3.24 -6.34
C ALA A 34 -9.22 4.01 -6.18
N LEU A 35 -8.92 4.50 -4.97
CA LEU A 35 -7.65 5.19 -4.68
C LEU A 35 -6.44 4.27 -4.88
N ALA A 36 -6.54 3.02 -4.40
CA ALA A 36 -5.49 2.02 -4.59
C ALA A 36 -5.32 1.64 -6.06
N GLY A 37 -6.42 1.53 -6.80
CA GLY A 37 -6.43 1.30 -8.24
C GLY A 37 -5.81 2.43 -9.03
N ALA A 38 -6.09 3.68 -8.68
CA ALA A 38 -5.45 4.85 -9.28
C ALA A 38 -3.94 4.89 -8.98
N ALA A 39 -3.50 4.39 -7.83
CA ALA A 39 -2.08 4.37 -7.47
C ALA A 39 -1.29 3.24 -8.17
N GLU A 40 -1.85 2.02 -8.21
CA GLU A 40 -1.09 0.80 -8.52
C GLU A 40 -1.80 -0.17 -9.48
N GLY A 41 -3.03 0.12 -9.89
CA GLY A 41 -3.81 -0.71 -10.82
C GLY A 41 -4.74 -1.73 -10.16
N GLU A 42 -5.38 -2.55 -11.00
CA GLU A 42 -6.51 -3.40 -10.63
C GLU A 42 -6.21 -4.40 -9.50
N ASP A 43 -5.03 -5.03 -9.51
CA ASP A 43 -4.67 -6.03 -8.51
C ASP A 43 -4.61 -5.44 -7.09
N THR A 44 -4.11 -4.20 -6.96
CA THR A 44 -4.07 -3.49 -5.67
C THR A 44 -5.48 -3.02 -5.27
N ALA A 45 -6.29 -2.56 -6.22
CA ALA A 45 -7.71 -2.27 -5.97
C ALA A 45 -8.46 -3.50 -5.41
N ARG A 46 -8.20 -4.69 -5.97
CA ARG A 46 -8.78 -5.95 -5.53
C ARG A 46 -8.36 -6.31 -4.11
N ALA A 47 -7.06 -6.24 -3.81
CA ALA A 47 -6.54 -6.52 -2.47
C ALA A 47 -7.11 -5.58 -1.41
N VAL A 48 -7.31 -4.30 -1.75
CA VAL A 48 -7.88 -3.30 -0.83
C VAL A 48 -9.38 -3.52 -0.63
N ALA A 49 -10.13 -3.89 -1.66
CA ALA A 49 -11.54 -4.27 -1.52
C ALA A 49 -11.70 -5.47 -0.56
N GLU A 50 -10.87 -6.50 -0.71
CA GLU A 50 -10.84 -7.68 0.17
C GLU A 50 -10.48 -7.33 1.61
N ALA A 51 -9.49 -6.44 1.82
CA ALA A 51 -9.10 -5.97 3.15
C ALA A 51 -10.22 -5.20 3.85
N ASN A 52 -11.13 -4.57 3.10
CA ASN A 52 -12.32 -3.89 3.61
C ASN A 52 -13.54 -4.82 3.76
N GLY A 53 -13.35 -6.15 3.66
CA GLY A 53 -14.41 -7.14 3.79
C GLY A 53 -15.36 -7.18 2.59
N GLY A 54 -14.91 -6.65 1.44
CA GLY A 54 -15.64 -6.66 0.19
C GLY A 54 -14.97 -7.46 -0.91
N ALA A 55 -15.52 -7.40 -2.10
CA ALA A 55 -14.93 -7.94 -3.32
C ALA A 55 -15.00 -6.90 -4.43
N LEU A 56 -13.96 -6.84 -5.26
CA LEU A 56 -13.96 -6.05 -6.49
C LEU A 56 -14.88 -6.74 -7.50
N VAL A 57 -15.93 -6.06 -7.92
CA VAL A 57 -16.90 -6.55 -8.91
C VAL A 57 -16.51 -6.11 -10.31
N ASP A 58 -16.05 -4.87 -10.43
CA ASP A 58 -15.68 -4.27 -11.72
C ASP A 58 -14.59 -3.22 -11.52
N PHE A 59 -13.70 -3.12 -12.52
CA PHE A 59 -12.60 -2.17 -12.57
C PHE A 59 -12.51 -1.62 -14.00
N THR A 60 -12.60 -0.31 -14.13
CA THR A 60 -12.46 0.38 -15.42
C THR A 60 -11.43 1.48 -15.28
N GLU A 61 -10.50 1.54 -16.23
CA GLU A 61 -9.46 2.55 -16.30
C GLU A 61 -9.60 3.33 -17.60
N GLU A 62 -9.90 4.62 -17.49
CA GLU A 62 -10.05 5.54 -18.61
C GLU A 62 -9.06 6.71 -18.45
N GLY A 63 -7.88 6.57 -19.06
CA GLY A 63 -6.83 7.59 -18.99
C GLY A 63 -6.25 7.74 -17.57
N ALA A 64 -6.52 8.86 -16.91
CA ALA A 64 -6.14 9.09 -15.52
C ALA A 64 -7.24 8.69 -14.54
N GLU A 65 -8.47 8.45 -14.99
CA GLU A 65 -9.59 8.10 -14.10
C GLU A 65 -9.67 6.58 -13.92
N VAL A 66 -9.72 6.14 -12.67
CA VAL A 66 -10.01 4.77 -12.27
C VAL A 66 -11.39 4.73 -11.62
N GLN A 67 -12.25 3.87 -12.14
CA GLN A 67 -13.56 3.56 -11.57
C GLN A 67 -13.56 2.14 -11.02
N VAL A 68 -14.03 1.99 -9.78
CA VAL A 68 -14.13 0.72 -9.09
C VAL A 68 -15.56 0.50 -8.62
N ARG A 69 -16.07 -0.71 -8.82
CA ARG A 69 -17.27 -1.23 -8.16
C ARG A 69 -16.86 -2.27 -7.11
N ALA A 70 -17.19 -2.01 -5.85
CA ALA A 70 -16.95 -2.95 -4.77
C ALA A 70 -18.27 -3.42 -4.16
N ARG A 71 -18.32 -4.69 -3.74
CA ARG A 71 -19.45 -5.29 -3.03
C ARG A 71 -19.04 -5.67 -1.62
N VAL A 72 -19.80 -5.28 -0.61
CA VAL A 72 -19.67 -5.74 0.78
C VAL A 72 -20.97 -6.38 1.22
N GLY A 73 -20.95 -7.69 1.46
CA GLY A 73 -22.17 -8.46 1.68
C GLY A 73 -23.10 -8.41 0.46
N GLY A 74 -24.33 -7.91 0.63
CA GLY A 74 -25.30 -7.73 -0.45
C GLY A 74 -25.33 -6.32 -1.07
N SER A 75 -24.50 -5.40 -0.59
CA SER A 75 -24.50 -4.00 -1.03
C SER A 75 -23.32 -3.71 -1.94
N GLU A 76 -23.57 -2.98 -3.04
CA GLU A 76 -22.54 -2.51 -3.95
C GLU A 76 -22.39 -1.00 -3.90
N ALA A 77 -21.17 -0.52 -4.13
CA ALA A 77 -20.89 0.89 -4.33
C ALA A 77 -19.89 1.07 -5.47
N VAL A 78 -19.99 2.22 -6.13
CA VAL A 78 -19.06 2.65 -7.18
C VAL A 78 -18.32 3.87 -6.67
N ALA A 79 -17.01 3.90 -6.87
CA ALA A 79 -16.13 5.01 -6.56
C ALA A 79 -15.22 5.31 -7.74
N ARG A 80 -14.74 6.55 -7.80
CA ARG A 80 -13.83 7.03 -8.85
C ARG A 80 -12.65 7.72 -8.18
N ALA A 81 -11.46 7.53 -8.73
CA ALA A 81 -10.24 8.20 -8.30
C ALA A 81 -9.41 8.58 -9.52
N GLU A 82 -8.78 9.74 -9.48
CA GLU A 82 -7.87 10.18 -10.54
C GLU A 82 -6.43 9.82 -10.13
N ARG A 83 -5.65 9.32 -11.09
CA ARG A 83 -4.21 9.13 -10.95
C ARG A 83 -3.58 10.50 -10.78
N VAL A 84 -3.06 10.77 -9.58
CA VAL A 84 -2.24 11.96 -9.34
C VAL A 84 -0.90 11.76 -10.07
N GLY A 85 -0.85 12.18 -11.34
CA GLY A 85 0.32 11.95 -12.19
C GLY A 85 0.13 12.30 -13.66
N ALA A 86 -0.33 13.52 -13.99
CA ALA A 86 -0.23 14.05 -15.34
C ALA A 86 -0.13 15.59 -15.35
N GLY A 87 0.84 16.15 -14.63
CA GLY A 87 1.11 17.59 -14.68
C GLY A 87 2.36 17.99 -13.91
N ALA A 88 3.43 18.27 -14.66
CA ALA A 88 4.72 18.86 -14.24
C ALA A 88 5.82 17.91 -13.67
N SER A 89 6.75 17.59 -14.57
CA SER A 89 8.22 17.56 -14.35
C SER A 89 8.87 16.34 -13.67
N ALA A 90 9.47 15.50 -14.52
CA ALA A 90 10.68 14.68 -14.31
C ALA A 90 10.69 13.67 -13.13
N GLY A 91 10.30 12.43 -13.43
CA GLY A 91 11.01 11.24 -12.94
C GLY A 91 10.69 10.75 -11.52
N GLY A 92 9.42 10.54 -11.16
CA GLY A 92 9.01 9.79 -9.97
C GLY A 92 8.48 8.40 -10.34
N VAL A 93 9.22 7.36 -9.98
CA VAL A 93 9.01 5.94 -10.32
C VAL A 93 7.89 5.27 -9.52
N VAL A 94 7.19 4.33 -10.17
CA VAL A 94 6.44 3.22 -9.56
C VAL A 94 7.17 2.66 -8.33
N GLY A 95 6.54 2.68 -7.14
CA GLY A 95 7.10 2.09 -5.91
C GLY A 95 6.88 2.85 -4.59
N ALA A 96 6.30 4.05 -4.61
CA ALA A 96 6.08 4.85 -3.38
C ALA A 96 4.80 4.51 -2.60
N ALA A 97 3.86 3.80 -3.21
CA ALA A 97 2.60 3.43 -2.58
C ALA A 97 2.83 2.36 -1.49
N GLY A 98 2.16 2.54 -0.34
CA GLY A 98 2.35 1.71 0.86
C GLY A 98 3.58 2.02 1.73
N LEU A 99 4.44 2.97 1.33
CA LEU A 99 5.53 3.45 2.20
C LEU A 99 5.01 4.32 3.34
N THR A 100 5.65 4.24 4.49
CA THR A 100 5.32 5.11 5.64
C THR A 100 5.68 6.57 5.36
N PRO A 101 5.03 7.55 6.03
CA PRO A 101 5.39 8.95 5.92
C PRO A 101 6.86 9.23 6.26
N ASP A 102 7.43 8.53 7.25
CA ASP A 102 8.84 8.67 7.62
C ASP A 102 9.77 8.19 6.51
N MET A 103 9.42 7.09 5.84
CA MET A 103 10.17 6.57 4.69
C MET A 103 10.09 7.52 3.50
N GLN A 104 8.93 8.08 3.22
CA GLN A 104 8.75 9.10 2.18
C GLN A 104 9.57 10.36 2.48
N ALA A 105 9.61 10.81 3.74
CA ALA A 105 10.42 11.95 4.16
C ALA A 105 11.93 11.66 4.03
N ALA A 106 12.36 10.44 4.34
CA ALA A 106 13.75 10.01 4.16
C ALA A 106 14.16 9.97 2.69
N LEU A 107 13.28 9.48 1.82
CA LEU A 107 13.46 9.51 0.37
C LEU A 107 13.57 10.94 -0.16
N ALA A 108 12.65 11.84 0.22
CA ALA A 108 12.71 13.24 -0.21
C ALA A 108 14.04 13.93 0.20
N ARG A 109 14.53 13.65 1.41
CA ARG A 109 15.85 14.13 1.86
C ARG A 109 17.00 13.53 1.05
N ALA A 110 16.93 12.23 0.74
CA ALA A 110 17.91 11.56 -0.11
C ALA A 110 17.95 12.18 -1.51
N GLU A 111 16.79 12.42 -2.11
CA GLU A 111 16.68 13.02 -3.44
C GLU A 111 17.25 14.44 -3.48
N ALA A 112 16.94 15.25 -2.47
CA ALA A 112 17.53 16.57 -2.30
C ALA A 112 19.06 16.51 -2.16
N ALA A 113 19.59 15.57 -1.37
CA ALA A 113 21.02 15.40 -1.16
C ALA A 113 21.75 14.87 -2.42
N LEU A 114 21.08 14.04 -3.22
CA LEU A 114 21.64 13.42 -4.42
C LEU A 114 21.40 14.26 -5.68
N GLY A 115 20.56 15.29 -5.61
CA GLY A 115 20.21 16.15 -6.75
C GLY A 115 19.32 15.46 -7.79
N GLY A 116 18.53 14.47 -7.39
CA GLY A 116 17.67 13.71 -8.30
C GLY A 116 16.96 12.54 -7.62
N PRO A 117 16.02 11.88 -8.33
CA PRO A 117 15.17 10.84 -7.77
C PRO A 117 15.95 9.60 -7.33
N VAL A 118 15.47 8.90 -6.30
CA VAL A 118 16.01 7.59 -5.90
C VAL A 118 15.30 6.51 -6.72
N PRO A 119 16.01 5.73 -7.57
CA PRO A 119 15.39 4.65 -8.32
C PRO A 119 15.04 3.48 -7.40
N ILE A 120 13.76 3.28 -7.14
CA ILE A 120 13.24 2.18 -6.31
C ILE A 120 12.88 0.99 -7.22
N THR A 121 13.40 -0.19 -6.87
CA THR A 121 13.03 -1.48 -7.49
C THR A 121 11.99 -2.26 -6.70
N SER A 122 11.94 -2.08 -5.38
CA SER A 122 10.90 -2.66 -4.52
C SER A 122 10.65 -1.74 -3.32
N GLY A 123 9.39 -1.52 -2.97
CA GLY A 123 8.95 -0.70 -1.84
C GLY A 123 8.12 -1.53 -0.85
N TRP A 124 6.89 -1.11 -0.56
CA TRP A 124 6.00 -1.91 0.29
C TRP A 124 5.69 -3.29 -0.32
N ARG A 125 5.48 -4.29 0.55
CA ARG A 125 5.12 -5.65 0.15
C ARG A 125 4.07 -6.24 1.06
N SER A 126 2.96 -6.73 0.48
CA SER A 126 1.91 -7.35 1.29
C SER A 126 2.40 -8.59 2.05
N PRO A 127 1.75 -8.95 3.19
CA PRO A 127 2.10 -10.17 3.91
C PRO A 127 1.94 -11.46 3.09
N ALA A 128 0.98 -11.49 2.16
CA ALA A 128 0.79 -12.62 1.25
C ALA A 128 1.98 -12.75 0.27
N ALA A 129 2.42 -11.63 -0.32
CA ALA A 129 3.58 -11.60 -1.19
C ALA A 129 4.87 -11.97 -0.44
N GLN A 130 5.05 -11.51 0.80
CA GLN A 130 6.18 -11.92 1.63
C GLN A 130 6.16 -13.42 1.95
N ARG A 131 4.98 -14.02 2.24
CA ARG A 131 4.85 -15.48 2.39
C ARG A 131 5.27 -16.24 1.15
N ALA A 132 4.84 -15.80 -0.03
CA ALA A 132 5.21 -16.41 -1.30
C ALA A 132 6.72 -16.29 -1.58
N LEU A 133 7.31 -15.11 -1.31
CA LEU A 133 8.74 -14.88 -1.44
C LEU A 133 9.55 -15.77 -0.48
N TYR A 134 9.11 -15.87 0.78
CA TYR A 134 9.77 -16.70 1.78
C TYR A 134 9.68 -18.19 1.46
N ALA A 135 8.55 -18.68 0.94
CA ALA A 135 8.41 -20.05 0.46
C ALA A 135 9.41 -20.35 -0.68
N ASN A 136 9.65 -19.38 -1.57
CA ASN A 136 10.56 -19.49 -2.71
C ASN A 136 11.98 -18.97 -2.45
N ARG A 137 12.35 -18.68 -1.19
CA ARG A 137 13.61 -17.99 -0.83
C ARG A 137 14.89 -18.65 -1.33
N ALA A 138 14.89 -19.96 -1.56
CA ALA A 138 16.06 -20.67 -2.09
C ALA A 138 16.46 -20.22 -3.51
N ARG A 139 15.55 -19.56 -4.24
CA ARG A 139 15.78 -18.99 -5.58
C ARG A 139 16.16 -17.50 -5.52
N ASN A 140 16.11 -16.88 -4.35
CA ASN A 140 16.45 -15.48 -4.18
C ASN A 140 17.97 -15.35 -3.91
N PRO A 141 18.71 -14.53 -4.67
CA PRO A 141 20.13 -14.29 -4.41
C PRO A 141 20.39 -13.52 -3.10
N PHE A 142 19.38 -12.86 -2.54
CA PHE A 142 19.47 -12.09 -1.30
C PHE A 142 18.72 -12.77 -0.16
N PRO A 143 19.10 -12.52 1.11
CA PRO A 143 18.37 -12.97 2.27
C PRO A 143 16.89 -12.57 2.21
N VAL A 144 16.00 -13.47 2.60
CA VAL A 144 14.55 -13.20 2.66
C VAL A 144 14.07 -13.28 4.10
N ALA A 145 13.52 -12.16 4.61
CA ALA A 145 12.93 -12.11 5.94
C ALA A 145 11.73 -13.06 6.10
N ARG A 146 11.52 -13.56 7.32
CA ARG A 146 10.32 -14.36 7.64
C ARG A 146 9.05 -13.49 7.46
N PRO A 147 7.92 -14.07 7.03
CA PRO A 147 6.67 -13.32 6.95
C PRO A 147 6.26 -12.73 8.31
N GLY A 148 5.73 -11.51 8.32
CA GLY A 148 5.43 -10.73 9.52
C GLY A 148 6.63 -10.02 10.15
N THR A 149 7.85 -10.19 9.60
CA THR A 149 9.07 -9.54 10.12
C THR A 149 9.75 -8.62 9.12
N SER A 150 9.32 -8.64 7.85
CA SER A 150 9.93 -7.85 6.78
C SER A 150 9.66 -6.36 6.96
N ALA A 151 10.68 -5.52 6.80
CA ALA A 151 10.49 -4.07 6.79
C ALA A 151 9.68 -3.58 5.58
N HIS A 152 9.71 -4.33 4.46
CA HIS A 152 8.83 -4.07 3.33
C HIS A 152 7.35 -4.27 3.67
N GLU A 153 7.00 -5.21 4.57
CA GLU A 153 5.61 -5.40 5.02
C GLU A 153 5.08 -4.21 5.82
N ARG A 154 5.98 -3.42 6.41
CA ARG A 154 5.66 -2.22 7.19
C ARG A 154 5.81 -0.93 6.40
N GLY A 155 6.29 -0.98 5.15
CA GLY A 155 6.54 0.22 4.35
C GLY A 155 7.75 1.03 4.84
N GLU A 156 8.68 0.37 5.54
CA GLU A 156 9.88 0.98 6.15
C GLU A 156 11.16 0.62 5.39
N ALA A 157 11.04 0.01 4.20
CA ALA A 157 12.18 -0.43 3.41
C ALA A 157 11.98 -0.21 1.92
N ILE A 158 13.11 -0.02 1.23
CA ILE A 158 13.23 0.00 -0.22
C ILE A 158 14.40 -0.86 -0.66
N ASP A 159 14.28 -1.40 -1.87
CA ASP A 159 15.41 -1.95 -2.61
C ASP A 159 15.70 -1.03 -3.80
N VAL A 160 16.96 -0.72 -4.04
CA VAL A 160 17.42 0.08 -5.20
C VAL A 160 18.30 -0.75 -6.14
N PRO A 161 18.51 -0.35 -7.40
CA PRO A 161 19.48 -1.01 -8.27
C PRO A 161 20.85 -1.10 -7.62
N ARG A 162 21.53 -2.23 -7.78
CA ARG A 162 22.87 -2.48 -7.22
C ARG A 162 23.91 -1.42 -7.63
N SER A 163 23.76 -0.84 -8.81
CA SER A 163 24.60 0.26 -9.30
C SER A 163 24.37 1.59 -8.56
N PHE A 164 23.18 1.81 -8.00
CA PHE A 164 22.83 3.02 -7.27
C PHE A 164 23.11 2.92 -5.76
N ALA A 165 23.11 1.70 -5.21
CA ALA A 165 23.27 1.46 -3.79
C ALA A 165 24.48 2.17 -3.13
N PRO A 166 25.70 2.18 -3.71
CA PRO A 166 26.83 2.90 -3.10
C PRO A 166 26.59 4.41 -2.97
N ARG A 167 25.89 5.00 -3.94
CA ARG A 167 25.55 6.43 -3.93
C ARG A 167 24.54 6.76 -2.84
N LEU A 168 23.51 5.93 -2.68
CA LEU A 168 22.52 6.08 -1.61
C LEU A 168 23.15 5.84 -0.23
N ALA A 169 24.00 4.82 -0.09
CA ALA A 169 24.69 4.50 1.16
C ALA A 169 25.58 5.65 1.66
N ALA A 170 26.18 6.44 0.75
CA ALA A 170 27.02 7.58 1.11
C ALA A 170 26.24 8.71 1.82
N VAL A 171 24.94 8.86 1.53
CA VAL A 171 24.08 9.87 2.16
C VAL A 171 23.10 9.28 3.17
N GLY A 172 22.92 7.95 3.19
CA GLY A 172 21.90 7.25 3.97
C GLY A 172 21.82 7.70 5.44
N PRO A 173 22.91 7.65 6.22
CA PRO A 173 22.89 8.01 7.63
C PRO A 173 22.43 9.44 7.91
N THR A 174 22.71 10.40 7.01
CA THR A 174 22.29 11.80 7.20
C THR A 174 20.84 12.04 6.83
N VAL A 175 20.25 11.17 6.01
CA VAL A 175 18.86 11.27 5.55
C VAL A 175 17.91 10.32 6.28
N GLY A 176 18.42 9.51 7.22
CA GLY A 176 17.64 8.58 8.04
C GLY A 176 17.45 7.19 7.42
N LEU A 177 18.26 6.85 6.42
CA LEU A 177 18.27 5.52 5.78
C LEU A 177 19.51 4.74 6.22
N CYS A 178 19.29 3.50 6.63
CA CYS A 178 20.34 2.58 7.05
C CYS A 178 20.36 1.36 6.13
N GLN A 179 21.57 0.85 5.89
CA GLN A 179 21.77 -0.36 5.13
C GLN A 179 22.15 -1.49 6.10
N PRO A 180 21.20 -2.34 6.53
CA PRO A 180 21.46 -3.30 7.61
C PRO A 180 22.41 -4.43 7.18
N LEU A 181 22.44 -4.78 5.90
CA LEU A 181 23.17 -5.93 5.36
C LEU A 181 24.02 -5.55 4.13
N PRO A 182 24.95 -4.59 4.23
CA PRO A 182 25.64 -4.00 3.07
C PRO A 182 26.48 -5.00 2.25
N ARG A 183 26.84 -6.17 2.82
CA ARG A 183 27.62 -7.21 2.13
C ARG A 183 26.76 -8.26 1.45
N THR A 184 25.70 -8.71 2.13
CA THR A 184 24.86 -9.84 1.70
C THR A 184 23.57 -9.40 1.03
N ASP A 185 23.14 -8.16 1.28
CA ASP A 185 21.97 -7.53 0.68
C ASP A 185 22.25 -6.03 0.41
N PRO A 186 23.16 -5.73 -0.53
CA PRO A 186 23.63 -4.37 -0.79
C PRO A 186 22.56 -3.49 -1.46
N VAL A 187 21.42 -4.04 -1.88
CA VAL A 187 20.35 -3.26 -2.53
C VAL A 187 19.34 -2.73 -1.52
N HIS A 188 19.31 -3.31 -0.32
CA HIS A 188 18.28 -3.11 0.67
C HIS A 188 18.61 -1.96 1.64
N PHE A 189 17.64 -1.06 1.83
CA PHE A 189 17.70 0.06 2.77
C PHE A 189 16.43 0.09 3.61
N GLU A 190 16.59 0.36 4.91
CA GLU A 190 15.50 0.53 5.86
C GLU A 190 15.58 1.92 6.50
N LEU A 191 14.48 2.37 7.13
CA LEU A 191 14.58 3.44 8.11
C LEU A 191 15.57 3.05 9.22
N CYS A 192 16.47 3.98 9.57
CA CYS A 192 17.36 3.75 10.70
C CYS A 192 16.53 3.54 11.98
N ARG A 193 16.75 2.41 12.67
CA ARG A 193 16.15 2.22 13.99
C ARG A 193 16.72 3.28 14.91
N GLN A 194 15.83 4.05 15.53
CA GLN A 194 16.22 5.12 16.45
C GLN A 194 17.21 4.56 17.50
N GLY A 195 18.44 5.07 17.50
CA GLY A 195 19.47 4.72 18.49
C GLY A 195 20.74 4.01 18.00
N ARG A 196 20.95 3.80 16.69
CA ARG A 196 22.27 3.37 16.17
C ARG A 196 22.65 4.13 14.89
N ALA A 197 23.42 5.20 15.09
CA ALA A 197 24.33 5.74 14.09
C ALA A 197 25.59 4.86 14.00
#